data_AF-A0A7X9BI54-F1
#
_entry.id   AF-A0A7X9BI54-F1
#
_cell.length_a   1.000
_cell.length_b   1.000
_cell.length_c   1.000
_cell.angle_alpha   90.00
_cell.angle_beta   90.00
_cell.angle_gamma   90.00
#
_symmetry.space_group_name_H-M   'P 1'
#
loop_
_entity.id
_entity.type
_entity.pdbx_description
1 polymer ?
#
loop_
_entity_poly.entity_id
_entity_poly.type
_entity_poly.pdbx_seq_one_letter_code
_entity_poly.pdbx_strand_id
1 'polypeptide(L)'
;LTDPDRTRAMVEEDDANVSRLLRDVSSRLLAVADALDGEGRDAALTRFFAEGDPFRTFKTAQADIHTHAPERIVELPEHGWQTALTDLARRGEHIVRFNTPRTVVVRELSHIG
;
A
#
# COMPACT_ATOMS: atom_id res chain seq x y z
N LEU A 1 9.57 -2.81 19.18
CA LEU A 1 10.52 -3.35 18.19
C LEU A 1 9.98 -4.67 17.69
N THR A 2 10.02 -4.90 16.38
CA THR A 2 9.55 -6.14 15.77
C THR A 2 10.46 -7.31 16.18
N ASP A 3 9.87 -8.49 16.36
CA ASP A 3 10.60 -9.73 16.66
C ASP A 3 11.58 -10.07 15.48
N PRO A 4 12.89 -10.28 15.76
CA PRO A 4 13.87 -10.61 14.73
C PRO A 4 13.57 -11.90 13.96
N ASP A 5 13.08 -12.94 14.65
CA ASP A 5 12.78 -14.23 14.01
C ASP A 5 11.55 -14.11 13.11
N ARG A 6 10.58 -13.30 13.53
CA ARG A 6 9.42 -12.95 12.70
C ARG A 6 9.84 -12.19 11.44
N THR A 7 10.76 -11.24 11.57
CA THR A 7 11.25 -10.45 10.44
C THR A 7 12.04 -11.34 9.46
N ARG A 8 12.83 -12.28 9.99
CA ARG A 8 13.54 -13.27 9.18
C ARG A 8 12.58 -14.17 8.41
N ALA A 9 11.57 -14.73 9.07
CA ALA A 9 10.60 -15.61 8.43
C ALA A 9 9.89 -14.93 7.25
N MET A 10 9.50 -13.65 7.41
CA MET A 10 8.88 -12.87 6.32
C MET A 10 9.82 -12.68 5.12
N VAL A 11 11.13 -12.56 5.35
CA VAL A 11 12.13 -12.43 4.27
C VAL A 11 12.38 -13.77 3.59
N GLU A 12 12.43 -14.86 4.35
CA GLU A 12 12.64 -16.21 3.80
C GLU A 12 11.42 -16.69 2.98
N GLU A 13 10.20 -16.28 3.34
CA GLU A 13 8.96 -16.66 2.63
C GLU A 13 8.80 -15.98 1.26
N ASP A 14 9.31 -14.76 1.08
CA ASP A 14 9.20 -13.97 -0.16
C ASP A 14 10.56 -13.42 -0.63
N ASP A 15 11.57 -14.30 -0.60
CA ASP A 15 12.98 -13.97 -0.79
C ASP A 15 13.27 -13.28 -2.14
N ALA A 16 12.68 -13.76 -3.22
CA ALA A 16 12.87 -13.22 -4.56
C ALA A 16 12.32 -11.79 -4.68
N ASN A 17 11.18 -11.50 -4.06
CA ASN A 17 10.60 -10.17 -4.06
C ASN A 17 11.38 -9.22 -3.16
N VAL A 18 11.75 -9.66 -1.96
CA VAL A 18 12.62 -8.87 -1.06
C VAL A 18 13.95 -8.56 -1.75
N SER A 19 14.56 -9.54 -2.41
CA SER A 19 15.82 -9.36 -3.14
C SER A 19 15.68 -8.36 -4.29
N ARG A 20 14.55 -8.34 -5.01
CA ARG A 20 14.26 -7.35 -6.06
C ARG A 20 14.08 -5.95 -5.47
N LEU A 21 13.29 -5.84 -4.40
CA LEU A 21 13.04 -4.59 -3.71
C LEU A 21 14.34 -3.98 -3.18
N LEU A 22 15.20 -4.77 -2.55
CA LEU A 22 16.48 -4.31 -2.03
C LEU A 22 17.38 -3.77 -3.14
N ARG A 23 17.45 -4.45 -4.30
CA ARG A 23 18.21 -3.96 -5.45
C ARG A 23 17.68 -2.62 -5.98
N ASP A 24 16.36 -2.47 -6.08
CA ASP A 24 15.74 -1.22 -6.52
C ASP A 24 16.05 -0.06 -5.56
N VAL A 25 15.88 -0.29 -4.25
CA VAL A 25 16.20 0.69 -3.21
C VAL A 25 17.68 1.07 -3.25
N SER A 26 18.59 0.09 -3.33
CA SER A 26 20.03 0.37 -3.44
C SER A 26 20.36 1.18 -4.69
N SER A 27 19.77 0.84 -5.85
CA SER A 27 19.99 1.58 -7.09
C SER A 27 19.53 3.04 -6.98
N ARG A 28 18.38 3.29 -6.33
CA ARG A 28 17.84 4.63 -6.15
C ARG A 28 18.69 5.45 -5.18
N LEU A 29 19.14 4.84 -4.08
CA LEU A 29 20.04 5.51 -3.12
C LEU A 29 21.39 5.87 -3.75
N LEU A 30 21.96 4.98 -4.57
CA LEU A 30 23.20 5.25 -5.30
C LEU A 30 23.01 6.41 -6.29
N ALA A 31 21.92 6.41 -7.07
CA ALA A 31 21.66 7.50 -8.01
C ALA A 31 21.52 8.87 -7.31
N VAL A 32 20.94 8.91 -6.11
CA VAL A 32 20.87 10.14 -5.31
C VAL A 32 22.24 10.54 -4.77
N ALA A 33 23.03 9.59 -4.28
CA ALA A 33 24.39 9.85 -3.81
C ALA A 33 25.26 10.44 -4.93
N ASP A 34 25.24 9.83 -6.11
CA ASP A 34 25.98 10.32 -7.29
C ASP A 34 25.55 11.74 -7.68
N ALA A 35 24.24 12.04 -7.60
CA ALA A 35 23.71 13.36 -7.91
C ALA A 35 24.02 14.42 -6.84
N LEU A 36 24.24 14.00 -5.59
CA LEU A 36 24.69 14.90 -4.51
C LEU A 36 26.15 15.34 -4.69
N ASP A 37 26.97 14.49 -5.31
CA ASP A 37 28.39 14.73 -5.58
C ASP A 37 28.62 15.52 -6.89
N GLY A 38 27.61 15.63 -7.75
CA GLY A 38 27.69 16.30 -9.06
C GLY A 38 26.99 17.66 -9.16
N GLU A 39 27.05 18.27 -10.35
CA GLU A 39 26.24 19.45 -10.67
C GLU A 39 24.78 19.01 -10.97
N GLY A 40 23.80 19.64 -10.31
CA GLY A 40 22.38 19.26 -10.42
C GLY A 40 21.73 18.71 -9.14
N ARG A 41 22.45 18.74 -8.01
CA ARG A 41 21.98 18.39 -6.67
C ARG A 41 20.54 18.78 -6.36
N ASP A 42 20.18 20.05 -6.59
CA ASP A 42 18.85 20.56 -6.21
C ASP A 42 17.72 19.92 -7.04
N ALA A 43 17.96 19.67 -8.33
CA ALA A 43 17.00 18.99 -9.20
C ALA A 43 16.85 17.51 -8.80
N ALA A 44 17.96 16.85 -8.46
CA ALA A 44 17.95 15.45 -8.03
C ALA A 44 17.24 15.26 -6.68
N LEU A 45 17.49 16.14 -5.70
CA LEU A 45 16.80 16.14 -4.42
C LEU A 45 15.29 16.40 -4.60
N THR A 46 14.92 17.40 -5.39
CA THR A 46 13.52 17.72 -5.67
C THR A 46 12.80 16.50 -6.26
N ARG A 47 13.40 15.83 -7.25
CA ARG A 47 12.84 14.62 -7.85
C ARG A 47 12.73 13.47 -6.84
N PHE A 48 13.80 13.18 -6.10
CA PHE A 48 13.81 12.08 -5.12
C PHE A 48 12.69 12.24 -4.08
N PHE A 49 12.50 13.45 -3.55
CA PHE A 49 11.42 13.69 -2.61
C PHE A 49 10.04 13.65 -3.28
N ALA A 50 9.89 14.18 -4.50
CA ALA A 50 8.63 14.12 -5.24
C ALA A 50 8.17 12.67 -5.52
N GLU A 51 9.10 11.74 -5.77
CA GLU A 51 8.78 10.32 -5.92
C GLU A 51 8.15 9.69 -4.66
N GLY A 52 8.34 10.30 -3.49
CA GLY A 52 7.71 9.89 -2.24
C GLY A 52 6.35 10.56 -1.95
N ASP A 53 5.94 11.57 -2.72
CA ASP A 53 4.67 12.28 -2.50
C ASP A 53 3.44 11.38 -2.59
N PRO A 54 3.30 10.45 -3.56
CA PRO A 54 2.13 9.57 -3.63
C PRO A 54 1.90 8.78 -2.34
N PHE A 55 2.98 8.29 -1.70
CA PHE A 55 2.87 7.58 -0.43
C PHE A 55 2.51 8.51 0.73
N ARG A 56 3.03 9.74 0.77
CA ARG A 56 2.66 10.74 1.79
C ARG A 56 1.21 11.14 1.66
N THR A 57 0.75 11.44 0.45
CA THR A 57 -0.65 11.73 0.13
C THR A 57 -1.56 10.56 0.49
N PHE A 58 -1.14 9.33 0.20
CA PHE A 58 -1.85 8.14 0.65
C PHE A 58 -1.92 8.05 2.17
N LYS A 59 -0.83 8.30 2.89
CA LYS A 59 -0.79 8.24 4.36
C LYS A 59 -1.69 9.28 5.01
N THR A 60 -1.71 10.51 4.50
CA THR A 60 -2.63 11.56 4.96
C THR A 60 -4.08 11.19 4.65
N ALA A 61 -4.37 10.78 3.41
CA ALA A 61 -5.71 10.32 3.04
C ALA A 61 -6.15 9.12 3.89
N GLN A 62 -5.27 8.16 4.15
CA GLN A 62 -5.56 6.99 4.99
C GLN A 62 -5.93 7.37 6.42
N ALA A 63 -5.27 8.38 7.00
CA ALA A 63 -5.60 8.88 8.34
C ALA A 63 -7.00 9.53 8.37
N ASP A 64 -7.33 10.32 7.34
CA ASP A 64 -8.65 10.95 7.21
C ASP A 64 -9.76 9.92 6.95
N ILE A 65 -9.50 8.95 6.08
CA ILE A 65 -10.39 7.84 5.70
C ILE A 65 -10.67 6.90 6.88
N HIS A 66 -9.67 6.59 7.71
CA HIS A 66 -9.90 5.81 8.93
C HIS A 66 -10.91 6.49 9.87
N THR A 67 -11.00 7.82 9.78
CA THR A 67 -11.83 8.64 10.65
C THR A 67 -13.21 8.94 10.05
N HIS A 68 -13.35 9.06 8.72
CA HIS A 68 -14.59 9.57 8.08
C HIS A 68 -15.08 8.82 6.82
N ALA A 69 -14.45 7.73 6.39
CA ALA A 69 -14.84 7.14 5.10
C ALA A 69 -16.23 6.47 5.17
N PRO A 70 -17.08 6.70 4.14
CA PRO A 70 -18.44 6.20 4.12
C PRO A 70 -18.44 4.67 4.06
N GLU A 71 -19.33 4.08 4.85
CA GLU A 71 -19.59 2.65 4.82
C GLU A 71 -20.75 2.36 3.87
N ARG A 72 -20.57 1.40 2.97
CA ARG A 72 -21.66 0.87 2.14
C ARG A 72 -21.89 -0.60 2.41
N ILE A 73 -23.14 -1.01 2.26
CA ILE A 73 -23.56 -2.40 2.41
C ILE A 73 -23.44 -3.09 1.04
N VAL A 74 -22.82 -4.28 1.02
CA VAL A 74 -22.70 -5.15 -0.15
C VAL A 74 -23.36 -6.47 0.17
N GLU A 75 -24.28 -6.90 -0.69
CA GLU A 75 -24.82 -8.26 -0.64
C GLU A 75 -23.90 -9.20 -1.42
N LEU A 76 -23.49 -10.28 -0.77
CA LEU A 76 -22.72 -11.34 -1.40
C LEU A 76 -23.67 -12.32 -2.10
N PRO A 77 -23.38 -12.68 -3.36
CA PRO A 77 -24.18 -13.67 -4.08
C PRO A 77 -24.06 -15.04 -3.41
N GLU A 78 -25.11 -15.85 -3.46
CA GLU A 78 -25.12 -17.20 -2.88
C GLU A 78 -24.03 -18.10 -3.49
N HIS A 79 -23.81 -17.96 -4.80
CA HIS A 79 -22.76 -18.62 -5.55
C HIS A 79 -21.76 -17.59 -6.06
N GLY A 80 -20.46 -17.91 -6.03
CA GLY A 80 -19.41 -17.01 -6.52
C GLY A 80 -19.05 -15.86 -5.58
N TRP A 81 -19.45 -15.93 -4.29
CA TRP A 81 -19.10 -14.92 -3.28
C TRP A 81 -17.59 -14.69 -3.15
N GLN A 82 -16.76 -15.72 -3.39
CA GLN A 82 -15.30 -15.59 -3.37
C GLN A 82 -14.82 -14.61 -4.43
N THR A 83 -15.40 -14.66 -5.63
CA THR A 83 -15.06 -13.73 -6.72
C THR A 83 -15.49 -12.31 -6.34
N ALA A 84 -16.69 -12.17 -5.76
CA ALA A 84 -17.15 -10.87 -5.26
C ALA A 84 -16.21 -10.28 -4.21
N LEU A 85 -15.67 -11.11 -3.30
CA LEU A 85 -14.66 -10.69 -2.32
C LEU A 85 -13.33 -10.29 -2.98
N THR A 86 -12.85 -11.07 -3.95
CA THR A 86 -11.63 -10.73 -4.69
C THR A 86 -11.78 -9.42 -5.44
N ASP A 87 -12.94 -9.15 -6.02
CA ASP A 87 -13.21 -7.91 -6.72
C ASP A 87 -13.30 -6.70 -5.77
N LEU A 88 -13.86 -6.86 -4.56
CA LEU A 88 -13.80 -5.85 -3.50
C LEU A 88 -12.33 -5.52 -3.16
N ALA A 89 -11.50 -6.55 -2.92
CA ALA A 89 -10.10 -6.38 -2.58
C ALA A 89 -9.31 -5.70 -3.71
N ARG A 90 -9.58 -6.04 -4.97
CA ARG A 90 -8.96 -5.41 -6.14
C ARG A 90 -9.29 -3.92 -6.24
N ARG A 91 -10.49 -3.51 -5.80
CA ARG A 91 -10.91 -2.10 -5.74
C ARG A 91 -10.37 -1.36 -4.50
N GLY A 92 -9.63 -2.02 -3.62
CA GLY A 92 -9.18 -1.44 -2.35
C GLY A 92 -10.31 -1.24 -1.34
N GLU A 93 -11.45 -1.90 -1.53
CA GLU A 93 -12.57 -1.85 -0.59
C GLU A 93 -12.27 -2.78 0.59
N HIS A 94 -12.31 -2.24 1.81
CA HIS A 94 -12.00 -2.97 3.02
C HIS A 94 -13.28 -3.42 3.71
N ILE A 95 -13.41 -4.72 4.01
CA ILE A 95 -14.55 -5.24 4.79
C ILE A 95 -14.34 -4.88 6.25
N VAL A 96 -15.30 -4.15 6.82
CA VAL A 96 -15.26 -3.71 8.22
C VAL A 96 -16.01 -4.68 9.13
N ARG A 97 -17.15 -5.21 8.67
CA ARG A 97 -17.96 -6.18 9.41
C ARG A 97 -18.91 -6.95 8.49
N PHE A 98 -19.39 -8.09 8.98
CA PHE A 98 -20.55 -8.79 8.42
C PHE A 98 -21.80 -8.38 9.21
N ASN A 99 -22.85 -7.96 8.52
CA ASN A 99 -24.16 -7.75 9.13
C ASN A 99 -24.98 -9.06 9.14
N THR A 100 -24.77 -9.90 8.12
CA THR A 100 -25.35 -11.24 8.00
C THR A 100 -24.34 -12.15 7.29
N PRO A 101 -24.56 -13.47 7.21
CA PRO A 101 -23.70 -14.36 6.42
C PRO A 101 -23.56 -13.96 4.94
N ARG A 102 -24.52 -13.20 4.40
CA ARG A 102 -24.51 -12.75 3.00
C ARG A 102 -24.43 -11.24 2.83
N THR A 103 -24.12 -10.49 3.89
CA THR A 103 -24.07 -9.03 3.78
C THR A 103 -22.87 -8.48 4.53
N VAL A 104 -22.00 -7.79 3.80
CA VAL A 104 -20.79 -7.15 4.34
C VAL A 104 -20.92 -5.65 4.29
N VAL A 105 -20.37 -5.00 5.29
CA VAL A 105 -20.14 -3.56 5.29
C VAL A 105 -18.73 -3.33 4.81
N VAL A 106 -18.59 -2.60 3.71
CA VAL A 106 -17.31 -2.24 3.14
C VAL A 106 -17.08 -0.75 3.29
N ARG A 107 -15.82 -0.39 3.48
CA ARG A 107 -15.34 0.98 3.48
C ARG A 107 -14.43 1.15 2.29
N GLU A 108 -14.73 2.12 1.45
CA GLU A 108 -13.87 2.50 0.35
C GLU A 108 -12.69 3.30 0.91
N LEU A 109 -11.47 2.77 0.75
CA LEU A 109 -10.25 3.47 1.16
C LEU A 109 -9.65 4.27 -0.02
N SER A 110 -10.43 4.45 -1.09
CA SER A 110 -9.98 4.90 -2.40
C SER A 110 -10.49 6.31 -2.70
N HIS A 111 -9.69 7.32 -2.35
CA HIS A 111 -9.55 8.52 -3.19
C HIS A 111 -8.07 8.87 -3.19
N ILE A 112 -7.34 8.29 -4.14
CA ILE A 112 -6.03 8.77 -4.58
C ILE A 112 -6.23 9.08 -6.06
N GLY A 113 -6.62 10.32 -6.34
CA GLY A 113 -6.55 10.93 -7.67
C GLY A 113 -5.34 11.86 -7.72
#